data_AF-S7TW34-F1
#
_entry.id   AF-S7TW34-F1
#
_cell.length_a   1.000
_cell.length_b   1.000
_cell.length_c   1.000
_cell.angle_alpha   90.00
_cell.angle_beta   90.00
_cell.angle_gamma   90.00
#
_symmetry.space_group_name_H-M   'P 1'
#
loop_
_entity.id
_entity.type
_entity.pdbx_description
1 polymer ?
#
loop_
_entity_poly.entity_id
_entity_poly.type
_entity_poly.pdbx_seq_one_letter_code
_entity_poly.pdbx_strand_id
1 'polypeptide(L)'
;MRQRKVQTRLFLDPRGGIAGDMLLAALAALGADLSRFQAMLARAGIAAGLALVPRMRGAVAGHGLSIECRGAEPLRHLEDLLGLAARLGLPPRAAARAEAAFRRLAEVEARVHGCSVHEVHFHEVGAVDTLVDVAGACWAVDELGIDEVVCAPLPWFTGTVRCAHGLLPLPAPAVLELLAGKPVYPTEVDEEIITPTGALLVDVLADRFARGPSGVIRAQATAYGEREIASAPWGLRALLLDDAFENAPEEAPSEEAGF
;
A
#
# COMPACT_ATOMS: atom_id res chain seq x y z
N MET A 1 -9.71 -26.60 25.14
CA MET A 1 -10.11 -25.72 24.02
C MET A 1 -8.99 -24.72 23.78
N ARG A 2 -8.36 -24.71 22.60
CA ARG A 2 -7.43 -23.62 22.23
C ARG A 2 -8.28 -22.41 21.87
N GLN A 3 -8.14 -21.31 22.62
CA GLN A 3 -8.70 -20.02 22.19
C GLN A 3 -8.11 -19.69 20.83
N ARG A 4 -8.97 -19.50 19.83
CA ARG A 4 -8.56 -19.10 18.48
C ARG A 4 -8.10 -17.65 18.56
N LYS A 5 -6.89 -17.35 18.10
CA LYS A 5 -6.37 -15.98 18.03
C LYS A 5 -7.34 -15.15 17.18
N VAL A 6 -7.79 -14.00 17.67
CA VAL A 6 -8.56 -13.04 16.87
C VAL A 6 -7.65 -12.58 15.73
N GLN A 7 -8.11 -12.71 14.49
CA GLN A 7 -7.34 -12.28 13.33
C GLN A 7 -7.61 -10.81 13.05
N THR A 8 -6.52 -10.05 12.90
CA THR A 8 -6.58 -8.63 12.52
C THR A 8 -6.44 -8.51 11.01
N ARG A 9 -7.35 -7.79 10.37
CA ARG A 9 -7.39 -7.61 8.91
C ARG A 9 -7.34 -6.15 8.53
N LEU A 10 -6.58 -5.84 7.48
CA LEU A 10 -6.60 -4.54 6.83
C LEU A 10 -7.45 -4.63 5.57
N PHE A 11 -8.49 -3.82 5.46
CA PHE A 11 -9.24 -3.67 4.22
C PHE A 11 -8.89 -2.34 3.54
N LEU A 12 -8.44 -2.41 2.29
CA LEU A 12 -8.11 -1.26 1.46
C LEU A 12 -9.24 -1.02 0.44
N ASP A 13 -9.76 0.20 0.41
CA ASP A 13 -10.70 0.70 -0.60
C ASP A 13 -10.00 1.81 -1.40
N PRO A 14 -9.36 1.47 -2.54
CA PRO A 14 -8.56 2.39 -3.34
C PRO A 14 -9.41 3.17 -4.35
N ARG A 15 -10.69 3.43 -4.06
CA ARG A 15 -11.61 4.14 -4.98
C ARG A 15 -11.08 5.51 -5.43
N GLY A 16 -10.43 6.25 -4.53
CA GLY A 16 -9.79 7.53 -4.85
C GLY A 16 -8.35 7.39 -5.30
N GLY A 17 -7.89 6.17 -5.61
CA GLY A 17 -6.51 5.88 -5.94
C GLY A 17 -5.70 5.27 -4.81
N ILE A 18 -4.46 4.92 -5.13
CA ILE A 18 -3.44 4.44 -4.20
C ILE A 18 -2.04 4.81 -4.69
N ALA A 19 -1.26 5.39 -3.79
CA ALA A 19 0.17 5.64 -3.93
C ALA A 19 0.91 5.13 -2.69
N GLY A 20 2.25 5.07 -2.74
CA GLY A 20 3.05 4.56 -1.63
C GLY A 20 2.90 5.40 -0.36
N ASP A 21 3.08 6.70 -0.48
CA ASP A 21 2.87 7.69 0.57
C ASP A 21 1.45 7.64 1.16
N MET A 22 0.43 7.44 0.31
CA MET A 22 -0.96 7.30 0.72
C MET A 22 -1.18 6.05 1.58
N LEU A 23 -0.63 4.90 1.19
CA LEU A 23 -0.76 3.67 1.97
C LEU A 23 -0.06 3.81 3.32
N LEU A 24 1.18 4.34 3.33
CA LEU A 24 1.92 4.54 4.57
C LEU A 24 1.24 5.57 5.49
N ALA A 25 0.70 6.66 4.93
CA ALA A 25 -0.12 7.62 5.68
C ALA A 25 -1.36 6.97 6.30
N ALA A 26 -2.05 6.11 5.54
CA ALA A 26 -3.23 5.40 6.03
C ALA A 26 -2.87 4.46 7.20
N LEU A 27 -1.77 3.71 7.10
CA LEU A 27 -1.31 2.82 8.15
C LEU A 27 -0.85 3.59 9.40
N ALA A 28 -0.15 4.71 9.23
CA ALA A 28 0.21 5.60 10.34
C ALA A 28 -1.04 6.18 11.04
N ALA A 29 -2.04 6.61 10.27
CA ALA A 29 -3.31 7.08 10.81
C ALA A 29 -4.13 5.97 11.51
N LEU A 30 -3.89 4.70 11.19
CA LEU A 30 -4.45 3.54 11.89
C LEU A 30 -3.68 3.15 13.16
N GLY A 31 -2.52 3.78 13.44
CA GLY A 31 -1.79 3.63 14.68
C GLY A 31 -0.32 3.17 14.55
N ALA A 32 0.22 3.04 13.33
CA ALA A 32 1.65 2.76 13.16
C ALA A 32 2.51 3.97 13.59
N ASP A 33 3.55 3.74 14.37
CA ASP A 33 4.35 4.80 15.01
C ASP A 33 5.54 5.18 14.11
N LEU A 34 5.32 6.12 13.20
CA LEU A 34 6.34 6.59 12.24
C LEU A 34 7.67 6.97 12.90
N SER A 35 7.68 7.41 14.17
CA SER A 35 8.93 7.74 14.86
C SER A 35 9.86 6.54 15.04
N ARG A 36 9.30 5.33 15.17
CA ARG A 36 10.07 4.08 15.24
C ARG A 36 10.68 3.74 13.89
N PHE A 37 9.92 3.89 12.81
CA PHE A 37 10.45 3.66 11.47
C PHE A 37 11.53 4.70 11.10
N GLN A 38 11.33 5.97 11.48
CA GLN A 38 12.37 7.00 11.36
C GLN A 38 13.64 6.63 12.12
N ALA A 39 13.54 6.07 13.32
CA ALA A 39 14.72 5.60 14.07
C ALA A 39 15.45 4.45 13.34
N MET A 40 14.72 3.59 12.63
CA MET A 40 15.31 2.53 11.80
C MET A 40 16.03 3.11 10.58
N LEU A 41 15.41 4.07 9.89
CA LEU A 41 16.03 4.81 8.78
C LEU A 41 17.33 5.49 9.23
N ALA A 42 17.30 6.19 10.37
CA ALA A 42 18.47 6.86 10.93
C ALA A 42 19.61 5.86 11.25
N ARG A 43 19.31 4.70 11.83
CA ARG A 43 20.28 3.62 12.07
C ARG A 43 20.87 3.04 10.78
N ALA A 44 20.08 3.01 9.71
CA ALA A 44 20.54 2.62 8.39
C ALA A 44 21.33 3.74 7.66
N GLY A 45 21.54 4.89 8.30
CA GLY A 45 22.26 6.03 7.73
C GLY A 45 21.42 6.88 6.78
N ILE A 46 20.09 6.79 6.84
CA ILE A 46 19.15 7.52 5.99
C ILE A 46 18.55 8.65 6.81
N ALA A 47 18.90 9.89 6.47
CA ALA A 47 18.36 11.08 7.10
C ALA A 47 17.01 11.46 6.46
N ALA A 48 15.94 10.85 6.95
CA ALA A 48 14.56 11.10 6.50
C ALA A 48 13.65 11.53 7.66
N GLY A 49 13.01 12.68 7.49
CA GLY A 49 11.89 13.15 8.32
C GLY A 49 10.58 12.59 7.79
N LEU A 50 9.78 11.94 8.64
CA LEU A 50 8.45 11.45 8.29
C LEU A 50 7.44 12.10 9.23
N ALA A 51 6.37 12.64 8.67
CA ALA A 51 5.29 13.22 9.45
C ALA A 51 3.93 12.94 8.81
N LEU A 52 2.97 12.54 9.64
CA LEU A 52 1.57 12.48 9.24
C LEU A 52 1.01 13.91 9.24
N VAL A 53 0.47 14.34 8.10
CA VAL A 53 -0.02 15.72 7.92
C VAL A 53 -1.53 15.69 7.70
N PRO A 54 -2.33 16.46 8.46
CA PRO A 54 -3.76 16.59 8.21
C PRO A 54 -4.02 17.13 6.79
N ARG A 55 -4.96 16.51 6.08
CA ARG A 55 -5.41 16.95 4.74
C ARG A 55 -6.94 16.95 4.69
N MET A 56 -7.50 17.83 3.87
CA MET A 56 -8.94 17.93 3.66
C MET A 56 -9.23 18.04 2.15
N ARG A 57 -10.13 17.20 1.65
CA ARG A 57 -10.65 17.26 0.28
C ARG A 57 -12.16 17.41 0.35
N GLY A 58 -12.68 18.51 -0.18
CA GLY A 58 -14.06 18.92 0.07
C GLY A 58 -14.37 18.99 1.56
N ALA A 59 -15.35 18.20 2.03
CA ALA A 59 -15.74 18.12 3.43
C ALA A 59 -15.16 16.90 4.19
N VAL A 60 -14.24 16.15 3.57
CA VAL A 60 -13.73 14.89 4.13
C VAL A 60 -12.30 15.08 4.63
N ALA A 61 -12.12 14.97 5.95
CA ALA A 61 -10.82 14.98 6.59
C ALA A 61 -10.07 13.66 6.37
N GLY A 62 -8.75 13.75 6.27
CA GLY A 62 -7.84 12.63 6.11
C GLY A 62 -6.40 13.07 6.38
N HIS A 63 -5.46 12.29 5.89
CA HIS A 63 -4.03 12.53 6.13
C HIS A 63 -3.22 12.39 4.85
N GLY A 64 -2.09 13.08 4.77
CA GLY A 64 -1.01 12.76 3.85
C GLY A 64 0.26 12.43 4.62
N LEU A 65 1.28 11.96 3.91
CA LEU A 65 2.61 11.79 4.46
C LEU A 65 3.51 12.91 3.95
N SER A 66 4.27 13.54 4.85
CA SER A 66 5.40 14.39 4.49
C SER A 66 6.67 13.59 4.64
N ILE A 67 7.46 13.51 3.58
CA ILE A 67 8.77 12.86 3.55
C ILE A 67 9.82 13.92 3.25
N GLU A 68 10.71 14.18 4.22
CA GLU A 68 11.80 15.12 4.09
C GLU A 68 13.14 14.37 4.08
N CYS A 69 13.68 14.10 2.89
CA CYS A 69 14.97 13.41 2.73
C CYS A 69 16.10 14.42 2.48
N ARG A 70 17.23 14.30 3.20
CA ARG A 70 18.44 15.10 2.94
C ARG A 70 19.60 14.22 2.50
N GLY A 71 20.23 14.59 1.39
CA GLY A 71 21.57 14.13 1.03
C GLY A 71 21.69 12.66 0.57
N ALA A 72 20.62 12.07 0.03
CA ALA A 72 20.72 10.74 -0.56
C ALA A 72 21.25 10.83 -1.99
N GLU A 73 22.33 10.09 -2.27
CA GLU A 73 22.74 9.79 -3.64
C GLU A 73 21.61 9.03 -4.35
N PRO A 74 21.43 9.22 -5.67
CA PRO A 74 20.42 8.47 -6.41
C PRO A 74 20.78 6.99 -6.41
N LEU A 75 20.02 6.17 -5.67
CA LEU A 75 20.04 4.72 -5.82
C LEU A 75 19.39 4.37 -7.15
N ARG A 76 20.11 3.68 -8.03
CA ARG A 76 19.65 3.42 -9.40
C ARG A 76 19.38 1.96 -9.65
N HIS A 77 19.84 1.08 -8.77
CA HIS A 77 19.83 -0.35 -8.98
C HIS A 77 19.11 -1.11 -7.86
N LEU A 78 18.64 -2.32 -8.19
CA LEU A 78 17.98 -3.20 -7.23
C LEU A 78 18.88 -3.52 -6.02
N GLU A 79 20.17 -3.75 -6.26
CA GLU A 79 21.12 -4.09 -5.20
C GLU A 79 21.27 -2.97 -4.17
N ASP A 80 21.17 -1.71 -4.60
CA ASP A 80 21.20 -0.54 -3.71
C ASP A 80 19.99 -0.56 -2.76
N LEU A 81 18.78 -0.79 -3.29
CA LEU A 81 17.54 -0.86 -2.52
C LEU A 81 17.55 -2.03 -1.54
N LEU A 82 17.97 -3.22 -2.00
CA LEU A 82 18.08 -4.41 -1.14
C LEU A 82 19.12 -4.21 -0.03
N GLY A 83 20.26 -3.60 -0.36
CA GLY A 83 21.33 -3.30 0.60
C GLY A 83 20.86 -2.33 1.69
N LEU A 84 20.13 -1.27 1.34
CA LEU A 84 19.55 -0.36 2.32
C LEU A 84 18.43 -1.01 3.14
N ALA A 85 17.52 -1.76 2.50
CA ALA A 85 16.43 -2.45 3.18
C ALA A 85 16.97 -3.44 4.24
N ALA A 86 18.04 -4.16 3.92
CA ALA A 86 18.70 -5.06 4.86
C ALA A 86 19.27 -4.33 6.10
N ARG A 87 19.75 -3.10 5.93
CA ARG A 87 20.30 -2.28 7.02
C ARG A 87 19.24 -1.69 7.96
N LEU A 88 17.98 -1.62 7.53
CA LEU A 88 16.87 -1.13 8.36
C LEU A 88 16.61 -2.03 9.57
N GLY A 89 16.97 -3.32 9.49
CA GLY A 89 16.66 -4.29 10.55
C GLY A 89 15.16 -4.49 10.72
N LEU A 90 14.43 -4.55 9.60
CA LEU A 90 12.99 -4.84 9.57
C LEU A 90 12.68 -6.18 10.25
N PRO A 91 11.50 -6.32 10.90
CA PRO A 91 11.00 -7.62 11.33
C PRO A 91 10.99 -8.63 10.17
N PRO A 92 11.23 -9.94 10.41
CA PRO A 92 11.41 -10.91 9.34
C PRO A 92 10.30 -10.92 8.27
N ARG A 93 9.03 -10.79 8.69
CA ARG A 93 7.89 -10.75 7.78
C ARG A 93 7.88 -9.47 6.92
N ALA A 94 8.16 -8.32 7.53
CA ALA A 94 8.28 -7.05 6.81
C ALA A 94 9.48 -7.04 5.86
N ALA A 95 10.63 -7.59 6.28
CA ALA A 95 11.83 -7.70 5.45
C ALA A 95 11.58 -8.53 4.19
N ALA A 96 10.96 -9.70 4.34
CA ALA A 96 10.64 -10.59 3.22
C ALA A 96 9.68 -9.93 2.22
N ARG A 97 8.67 -9.19 2.72
CA ARG A 97 7.72 -8.45 1.87
C ARG A 97 8.40 -7.29 1.13
N ALA A 98 9.24 -6.52 1.80
CA ALA A 98 9.97 -5.41 1.18
C ALA A 98 10.93 -5.93 0.09
N GLU A 99 11.68 -7.00 0.37
CA GLU A 99 12.54 -7.65 -0.62
C GLU A 99 11.75 -8.15 -1.83
N ALA A 100 10.63 -8.84 -1.61
CA ALA A 100 9.76 -9.30 -2.67
C ALA A 100 9.25 -8.13 -3.53
N ALA A 101 8.88 -7.01 -2.92
CA ALA A 101 8.46 -5.81 -3.63
C ALA A 101 9.58 -5.19 -4.49
N PHE A 102 10.79 -5.05 -3.98
CA PHE A 102 11.89 -4.49 -4.79
C PHE A 102 12.26 -5.41 -5.96
N ARG A 103 12.30 -6.72 -5.75
CA ARG A 103 12.53 -7.69 -6.83
C ARG A 103 11.43 -7.63 -7.88
N ARG A 104 10.17 -7.59 -7.44
CA ARG A 104 9.00 -7.49 -8.31
C ARG A 104 9.00 -6.20 -9.14
N LEU A 105 9.36 -5.08 -8.52
CA LEU A 105 9.52 -3.81 -9.22
C LEU A 105 10.60 -3.93 -10.31
N ALA A 106 11.77 -4.49 -9.99
CA ALA A 106 12.84 -4.66 -10.96
C ALA A 106 12.46 -5.60 -12.12
N GLU A 107 11.70 -6.66 -11.86
CA GLU A 107 11.18 -7.56 -12.92
C GLU A 107 10.20 -6.84 -13.86
N VAL A 108 9.35 -5.98 -13.32
CA VAL A 108 8.39 -5.19 -14.10
C VAL A 108 9.13 -4.16 -14.96
N GLU A 109 10.06 -3.42 -14.37
CA GLU A 109 10.87 -2.44 -15.10
C GLU A 109 11.69 -3.11 -16.21
N ALA A 110 12.34 -4.25 -15.92
CA ALA A 110 13.10 -5.01 -16.91
C ALA A 110 12.24 -5.40 -18.12
N ARG A 111 10.99 -5.81 -17.87
CA ARG A 111 10.03 -6.18 -18.91
C ARG A 111 9.58 -4.98 -19.72
N VAL A 112 9.23 -3.87 -19.08
CA VAL A 112 8.81 -2.62 -19.73
C VAL A 112 9.94 -2.05 -20.60
N HIS A 113 11.19 -2.18 -20.14
CA HIS A 113 12.37 -1.69 -20.85
C HIS A 113 13.00 -2.71 -21.81
N GLY A 114 12.55 -3.97 -21.81
CA GLY A 114 13.11 -5.03 -22.65
C GLY A 114 14.57 -5.35 -22.34
N CYS A 115 15.00 -5.20 -21.09
CA CYS A 115 16.36 -5.48 -20.61
C CYS A 115 16.38 -6.58 -19.54
N SER A 116 17.56 -6.95 -19.06
CA SER A 116 17.68 -7.84 -17.89
C SER A 116 17.46 -7.07 -16.58
N VAL A 117 17.06 -7.78 -15.52
CA VAL A 117 16.88 -7.20 -14.17
C VAL A 117 18.13 -6.50 -13.64
N HIS A 118 19.32 -6.96 -14.02
CA HIS A 118 20.59 -6.36 -13.61
C HIS A 118 20.90 -5.04 -14.34
N GLU A 119 20.28 -4.82 -15.50
CA GLU A 119 20.43 -3.61 -16.32
C GLU A 119 19.35 -2.56 -16.01
N VAL A 120 18.43 -2.84 -15.10
CA VAL A 120 17.39 -1.90 -14.71
C VAL A 120 18.01 -0.69 -14.02
N HIS A 121 17.66 0.48 -14.55
CA HIS A 121 17.93 1.77 -13.96
C HIS A 121 16.59 2.40 -13.57
N PHE A 122 16.36 2.57 -12.28
CA PHE A 122 15.13 3.20 -11.80
C PHE A 122 15.16 4.71 -12.11
N HIS A 123 14.32 5.15 -13.04
CA HIS A 123 14.31 6.54 -13.54
C HIS A 123 13.25 7.44 -12.89
N GLU A 124 12.15 6.86 -12.43
CA GLU A 124 10.99 7.60 -11.90
C GLU A 124 10.84 7.48 -10.37
N VAL A 125 11.56 6.51 -9.82
CA VAL A 125 11.47 6.08 -8.44
C VAL A 125 12.56 6.83 -7.69
N GLY A 126 12.16 7.88 -6.97
CA GLY A 126 13.03 8.50 -5.97
C GLY A 126 13.49 7.41 -5.01
N ALA A 127 14.75 7.02 -5.14
CA ALA A 127 15.40 5.93 -4.43
C ALA A 127 14.98 5.79 -2.95
N VAL A 128 15.02 6.91 -2.23
CA VAL A 128 14.65 6.96 -0.82
C VAL A 128 13.15 7.01 -0.63
N ASP A 129 12.41 7.74 -1.45
CA ASP A 129 10.95 7.83 -1.34
C ASP A 129 10.31 6.46 -1.53
N THR A 130 10.77 5.69 -2.52
CA THR A 130 10.27 4.33 -2.74
C THR A 130 10.77 3.36 -1.69
N LEU A 131 12.00 3.51 -1.18
CA LEU A 131 12.43 2.72 -0.04
C LEU A 131 11.52 3.00 1.18
N VAL A 132 11.23 4.26 1.48
CA VAL A 132 10.36 4.70 2.58
C VAL A 132 8.95 4.17 2.39
N ASP A 133 8.37 4.33 1.20
CA ASP A 133 7.02 3.86 0.89
C ASP A 133 6.91 2.34 1.01
N VAL A 134 7.82 1.60 0.35
CA VAL A 134 7.77 0.14 0.28
C VAL A 134 8.13 -0.49 1.62
N ALA A 135 9.30 -0.15 2.17
CA ALA A 135 9.75 -0.71 3.43
C ALA A 135 8.89 -0.23 4.60
N GLY A 136 8.45 1.03 4.58
CA GLY A 136 7.59 1.61 5.60
C GLY A 136 6.20 1.00 5.60
N ALA A 137 5.57 0.78 4.44
CA ALA A 137 4.28 0.09 4.38
C ALA A 137 4.40 -1.37 4.85
N CYS A 138 5.44 -2.10 4.41
CA CYS A 138 5.69 -3.47 4.87
C CYS A 138 5.91 -3.54 6.39
N TRP A 139 6.67 -2.59 6.94
CA TRP A 139 6.91 -2.45 8.37
C TRP A 139 5.63 -2.12 9.13
N ALA A 140 4.84 -1.14 8.68
CA ALA A 140 3.65 -0.69 9.37
C ALA A 140 2.55 -1.78 9.39
N VAL A 141 2.43 -2.57 8.31
CA VAL A 141 1.54 -3.75 8.28
C VAL A 141 1.94 -4.77 9.35
N ASP A 142 3.25 -4.96 9.58
CA ASP A 142 3.76 -5.85 10.62
C ASP A 142 3.61 -5.27 12.03
N GLU A 143 3.91 -3.99 12.21
CA GLU A 143 3.79 -3.29 13.49
C GLU A 143 2.35 -3.32 14.00
N LEU A 144 1.38 -3.09 13.13
CA LEU A 144 -0.04 -3.14 13.45
C LEU A 144 -0.56 -4.56 13.70
N GLY A 145 0.28 -5.59 13.54
CA GLY A 145 -0.10 -6.98 13.75
C GLY A 145 -1.16 -7.47 12.76
N ILE A 146 -1.22 -6.89 11.55
CA ILE A 146 -2.19 -7.26 10.52
C ILE A 146 -1.86 -8.67 10.02
N ASP A 147 -2.77 -9.62 10.20
CA ASP A 147 -2.61 -11.00 9.76
C ASP A 147 -2.90 -11.14 8.25
N GLU A 148 -3.81 -10.34 7.71
CA GLU A 148 -4.22 -10.41 6.31
C GLU A 148 -4.63 -9.03 5.76
N VAL A 149 -4.24 -8.74 4.51
CA VAL A 149 -4.61 -7.55 3.75
C VAL A 149 -5.59 -7.93 2.64
N VAL A 150 -6.73 -7.25 2.63
CA VAL A 150 -7.81 -7.43 1.65
C VAL A 150 -7.96 -6.14 0.87
N CYS A 151 -7.95 -6.20 -0.45
CA CYS A 151 -8.12 -5.04 -1.30
C CYS A 151 -9.46 -5.09 -2.04
N ALA A 152 -10.15 -3.96 -2.17
CA ALA A 152 -11.27 -3.85 -3.10
C ALA A 152 -10.77 -3.89 -4.56
N PRO A 153 -11.63 -4.20 -5.54
CA PRO A 153 -11.28 -4.06 -6.96
C PRO A 153 -10.72 -2.66 -7.24
N LEU A 154 -9.76 -2.56 -8.17
CA LEU A 154 -9.02 -1.34 -8.44
C LEU A 154 -9.74 -0.47 -9.49
N PRO A 155 -9.83 0.86 -9.30
CA PRO A 155 -10.42 1.74 -10.30
C PRO A 155 -9.56 1.77 -11.56
N TRP A 156 -10.19 1.63 -12.72
CA TRP A 156 -9.58 1.91 -14.01
C TRP A 156 -9.57 3.42 -14.26
N PHE A 157 -8.51 3.91 -14.88
CA PHE A 157 -8.31 5.32 -15.21
C PHE A 157 -7.65 5.45 -16.58
N THR A 158 -7.78 6.61 -17.20
CA THR A 158 -7.30 6.89 -18.56
C THR A 158 -6.53 8.20 -18.60
N GLY A 159 -6.18 8.69 -19.79
CA GLY A 159 -5.46 9.95 -19.98
C GLY A 159 -3.98 9.75 -20.24
N THR A 160 -3.16 10.74 -19.86
CA THR A 160 -1.71 10.72 -20.09
C THR A 160 -0.95 11.30 -18.90
N VAL A 161 0.25 10.79 -18.64
CA VAL A 161 1.17 11.33 -17.62
C VAL A 161 2.50 11.73 -18.25
N ARG A 162 3.10 12.82 -17.75
CA ARG A 162 4.45 13.23 -18.12
C ARG A 162 5.42 12.79 -17.03
N CYS A 163 6.43 12.03 -17.42
CA CYS A 163 7.39 11.38 -16.54
C CYS A 163 8.81 11.41 -17.15
N ALA A 164 9.78 10.73 -16.53
CA ALA A 164 11.16 10.65 -17.04
C ALA A 164 11.22 9.97 -18.43
N HIS A 165 10.27 9.10 -18.74
CA HIS A 165 10.14 8.44 -20.04
C HIS A 165 9.32 9.24 -21.06
N GLY A 166 9.00 10.50 -20.77
CA GLY A 166 8.23 11.37 -21.65
C GLY A 166 6.74 11.35 -21.35
N LEU A 167 5.91 11.49 -22.39
CA LEU A 167 4.44 11.44 -22.26
C LEU A 167 3.98 9.99 -22.48
N LEU A 168 3.35 9.40 -21.48
CA LEU A 168 2.84 8.03 -21.51
C LEU A 168 1.31 8.00 -21.40
N PRO A 169 0.64 7.02 -22.04
CA PRO A 169 -0.77 6.77 -21.78
C PRO A 169 -0.98 6.22 -20.37
N LEU A 170 -2.16 6.46 -19.81
CA LEU A 170 -2.58 5.88 -18.54
C LEU A 170 -3.53 4.68 -18.74
N PRO A 171 -3.42 3.62 -17.92
CA PRO A 171 -2.37 3.40 -16.92
C PRO A 171 -0.97 3.24 -17.55
N ALA A 172 0.07 3.70 -16.87
CA ALA A 172 1.45 3.57 -17.34
C ALA A 172 1.85 2.09 -17.51
N PRO A 173 2.80 1.74 -18.39
CA PRO A 173 3.15 0.34 -18.69
C PRO A 173 3.50 -0.50 -17.45
N ALA A 174 4.28 0.03 -16.52
CA ALA A 174 4.61 -0.67 -15.27
C ALA A 174 3.38 -0.93 -14.40
N VAL A 175 2.43 0.02 -14.35
CA VAL A 175 1.15 -0.17 -13.66
C VAL A 175 0.34 -1.29 -14.33
N LEU A 176 0.27 -1.34 -15.66
CA LEU A 176 -0.44 -2.42 -16.37
C LEU A 176 0.12 -3.81 -16.04
N GLU A 177 1.45 -3.96 -16.02
CA GLU A 177 2.11 -5.20 -15.62
C GLU A 177 1.84 -5.58 -14.16
N LEU A 178 1.83 -4.59 -13.26
CA LEU A 178 1.50 -4.79 -11.85
C LEU A 178 0.01 -5.08 -11.63
N LEU A 179 -0.88 -4.60 -12.49
CA LEU A 179 -2.32 -4.87 -12.41
C LEU A 179 -2.72 -6.20 -13.06
N ALA A 180 -1.82 -6.87 -13.78
CA ALA A 180 -2.09 -8.15 -14.42
C ALA A 180 -2.64 -9.18 -13.42
N GLY A 181 -3.78 -9.80 -13.77
CA GLY A 181 -4.46 -10.79 -12.94
C GLY A 181 -5.31 -10.23 -11.78
N LYS A 182 -5.40 -8.90 -11.61
CA LYS A 182 -6.16 -8.26 -10.53
C LYS A 182 -7.52 -7.76 -11.01
N PRO A 183 -8.55 -7.77 -10.13
CA PRO A 183 -9.87 -7.26 -10.50
C PRO A 183 -9.84 -5.74 -10.62
N VAL A 184 -10.29 -5.24 -11.77
CA VAL A 184 -10.45 -3.81 -12.05
C VAL A 184 -11.91 -3.49 -12.35
N TYR A 185 -12.31 -2.22 -12.22
CA TYR A 185 -13.63 -1.74 -12.62
C TYR A 185 -13.54 -0.39 -13.35
N PRO A 186 -14.42 -0.13 -14.34
CA PRO A 186 -14.35 1.10 -15.13
C PRO A 186 -14.70 2.34 -14.30
N THR A 187 -14.04 3.47 -14.59
CA THR A 187 -14.37 4.80 -14.07
C THR A 187 -14.20 5.86 -15.17
N GLU A 188 -14.67 7.08 -14.90
CA GLU A 188 -14.49 8.25 -15.77
C GLU A 188 -13.23 9.07 -15.43
N VAL A 189 -12.33 8.53 -14.59
CA VAL A 189 -11.11 9.24 -14.17
C VAL A 189 -10.11 9.26 -15.32
N ASP A 190 -9.64 10.45 -15.66
CA ASP A 190 -8.70 10.77 -16.75
C ASP A 190 -7.33 11.26 -16.26
N GLU A 191 -7.06 11.04 -14.97
CA GLU A 191 -5.79 11.34 -14.31
C GLU A 191 -5.19 10.09 -13.65
N GLU A 192 -3.89 10.13 -13.36
CA GLU A 192 -3.21 9.05 -12.63
C GLU A 192 -3.67 9.00 -11.18
N ILE A 193 -4.43 7.96 -10.82
CA ILE A 193 -4.87 7.69 -9.45
C ILE A 193 -4.17 6.49 -8.82
N ILE A 194 -3.55 5.61 -9.62
CA ILE A 194 -2.74 4.49 -9.12
C ILE A 194 -1.33 4.68 -9.66
N THR A 195 -0.38 4.97 -8.76
CA THR A 195 1.04 5.11 -9.12
C THR A 195 1.72 3.75 -9.24
N PRO A 196 2.88 3.63 -9.89
CA PRO A 196 3.65 2.39 -9.91
C PRO A 196 3.91 1.81 -8.51
N THR A 197 4.30 2.64 -7.53
CA THR A 197 4.52 2.21 -6.15
C THR A 197 3.22 1.76 -5.46
N GLY A 198 2.10 2.45 -5.71
CA GLY A 198 0.79 2.04 -5.19
C GLY A 198 0.34 0.68 -5.75
N ALA A 199 0.50 0.47 -7.06
CA ALA A 199 0.20 -0.81 -7.70
C ALA A 199 1.10 -1.94 -7.18
N LEU A 200 2.40 -1.66 -6.98
CA LEU A 200 3.38 -2.60 -6.42
C LEU A 200 3.00 -3.05 -5.01
N LEU A 201 2.60 -2.10 -4.15
CA LEU A 201 2.19 -2.40 -2.79
C LEU A 201 0.93 -3.26 -2.75
N VAL A 202 -0.04 -3.02 -3.64
CA VAL A 202 -1.20 -3.90 -3.78
C VAL A 202 -0.78 -5.28 -4.28
N ASP A 203 0.11 -5.37 -5.27
CA ASP A 203 0.62 -6.64 -5.83
C ASP A 203 1.28 -7.53 -4.78
N VAL A 204 2.01 -6.93 -3.83
CA VAL A 204 2.83 -7.67 -2.86
C VAL A 204 2.13 -7.86 -1.52
N LEU A 205 1.31 -6.91 -1.08
CA LEU A 205 0.69 -6.95 0.24
C LEU A 205 -0.70 -7.59 0.23
N ALA A 206 -1.50 -7.43 -0.84
CA ALA A 206 -2.87 -7.91 -0.83
C ALA A 206 -2.92 -9.45 -0.93
N ASP A 207 -3.46 -10.10 0.11
CA ASP A 207 -3.63 -11.55 0.15
C ASP A 207 -4.83 -12.00 -0.70
N ARG A 208 -5.87 -11.15 -0.79
CA ARG A 208 -7.02 -11.39 -1.67
C ARG A 208 -7.77 -10.10 -2.03
N PHE A 209 -8.69 -10.23 -2.99
CA PHE A 209 -9.60 -9.15 -3.38
C PHE A 209 -11.05 -9.45 -2.97
N ALA A 210 -11.76 -8.43 -2.47
CA ALA A 210 -13.18 -8.53 -2.10
C ALA A 210 -13.90 -7.20 -2.28
N ARG A 211 -15.19 -7.21 -2.68
CA ARG A 211 -15.98 -5.97 -2.87
C ARG A 211 -16.22 -5.17 -1.57
N GLY A 212 -16.10 -5.82 -0.43
CA GLY A 212 -16.29 -5.20 0.88
C GLY A 212 -15.70 -6.08 1.98
N PRO A 213 -15.47 -5.50 3.18
CA PRO A 213 -15.01 -6.26 4.32
C PRO A 213 -16.17 -6.97 5.03
N SER A 214 -15.81 -7.92 5.89
CA SER A 214 -16.72 -8.57 6.85
C SER A 214 -16.02 -8.58 8.21
N GLY A 215 -16.70 -8.31 9.32
CA GLY A 215 -16.08 -8.28 10.65
C GLY A 215 -16.50 -7.06 11.46
N VAL A 216 -15.73 -6.77 12.52
CA VAL A 216 -15.92 -5.57 13.36
C VAL A 216 -14.88 -4.52 12.98
N ILE A 217 -15.32 -3.36 12.51
CA ILE A 217 -14.42 -2.23 12.21
C ILE A 217 -13.91 -1.65 13.55
N ARG A 218 -12.59 -1.61 13.71
CA ARG A 218 -11.88 -1.10 14.90
C ARG A 218 -11.38 0.32 14.71
N ALA A 219 -10.88 0.61 13.52
CA ALA A 219 -10.36 1.91 13.16
C ALA A 219 -10.53 2.13 11.66
N GLN A 220 -10.53 3.39 11.26
CA GLN A 220 -10.52 3.77 9.85
C GLN A 220 -9.58 4.94 9.62
N ALA A 221 -9.03 5.02 8.41
CA ALA A 221 -8.25 6.13 7.94
C ALA A 221 -8.64 6.47 6.49
N THR A 222 -8.55 7.76 6.16
CA THR A 222 -8.56 8.23 4.77
C THR A 222 -7.24 8.92 4.51
N ALA A 223 -6.55 8.52 3.45
CA ALA A 223 -5.27 9.08 3.04
C ALA A 223 -5.36 9.73 1.65
N TYR A 224 -4.71 10.88 1.51
CA TYR A 224 -4.69 11.69 0.31
C TYR A 224 -3.25 11.89 -0.16
N GLY A 225 -3.02 11.67 -1.46
CA GLY A 225 -1.76 12.04 -2.12
C GLY A 225 -1.61 13.56 -2.23
N GLU A 226 -0.42 14.00 -2.62
CA GLU A 226 -0.10 15.44 -2.72
C GLU A 226 -0.98 16.15 -3.74
N ARG A 227 -1.17 15.51 -4.89
CA ARG A 227 -2.03 16.00 -5.97
C ARG A 227 -3.49 15.89 -5.58
N GLU A 228 -4.24 16.97 -5.84
CA GLU A 228 -5.69 16.97 -5.74
C GLU A 228 -6.28 16.63 -7.11
N ILE A 229 -7.00 15.52 -7.18
CA ILE A 229 -7.61 15.02 -8.41
C ILE A 229 -9.11 15.25 -8.29
N ALA A 230 -9.63 16.24 -9.02
CA ALA A 230 -11.02 16.66 -8.90
C ALA A 230 -12.01 15.54 -9.26
N SER A 231 -11.64 14.67 -10.21
CA SER A 231 -12.42 13.51 -10.64
C SER A 231 -12.38 12.33 -9.65
N ALA A 232 -11.47 12.35 -8.67
CA ALA A 232 -11.29 11.30 -7.67
C ALA A 232 -10.95 11.85 -6.26
N PRO A 233 -11.86 12.62 -5.62
CA PRO A 233 -11.55 13.31 -4.37
C PRO A 233 -11.52 12.39 -3.13
N TRP A 234 -11.78 11.10 -3.29
CA TRP A 234 -12.09 10.17 -2.19
C TRP A 234 -10.87 9.70 -1.39
N GLY A 235 -9.67 9.78 -1.97
CA GLY A 235 -8.45 9.21 -1.40
C GLY A 235 -8.48 7.69 -1.26
N LEU A 236 -7.45 7.15 -0.60
CA LEU A 236 -7.40 5.76 -0.17
C LEU A 236 -8.09 5.64 1.18
N ARG A 237 -9.09 4.75 1.29
CA ARG A 237 -9.69 4.40 2.57
C ARG A 237 -9.09 3.09 3.07
N ALA A 238 -8.75 3.05 4.36
CA ALA A 238 -8.23 1.87 5.03
C ALA A 238 -9.05 1.59 6.28
N LEU A 239 -9.42 0.33 6.48
CA LEU A 239 -10.18 -0.13 7.64
C LEU A 239 -9.38 -1.21 8.37
N LEU A 240 -9.24 -1.07 9.68
CA LEU A 240 -8.71 -2.12 10.54
C LEU A 240 -9.90 -2.91 11.11
N LEU A 241 -9.92 -4.22 10.90
CA LEU A 241 -11.03 -5.10 11.27
C LEU A 241 -10.58 -6.28 12.13
N ASP A 242 -11.42 -6.65 13.08
CA ASP A 242 -11.34 -7.96 13.74
C ASP A 242 -12.33 -8.94 13.09
N ASP A 243 -12.10 -10.24 13.24
CA ASP A 243 -13.13 -11.25 12.93
C ASP A 243 -14.44 -10.95 13.69
N ALA A 244 -15.58 -11.20 13.03
CA ALA A 244 -16.88 -11.03 13.67
C ALA A 244 -16.98 -11.99 14.86
N PHE A 245 -17.60 -11.53 15.96
CA PHE A 245 -17.99 -12.42 17.06
C PHE A 245 -18.77 -13.61 16.48
N GLU A 246 -18.37 -14.83 16.80
CA GLU A 246 -19.21 -16.00 16.50
C GLU A 246 -20.56 -15.78 17.19
N ASN A 247 -21.63 -15.68 16.39
CA ASN A 247 -22.96 -15.90 16.94
C ASN A 247 -22.96 -17.31 17.53
N ALA A 248 -23.35 -17.43 18.80
CA ALA A 248 -23.65 -18.72 19.41
C ALA A 248 -24.57 -19.51 18.45
N PRO A 249 -24.40 -20.83 18.30
CA PRO A 249 -25.22 -21.61 17.40
C PRO A 249 -26.68 -21.35 17.74
N GLU A 250 -27.45 -20.93 16.74
CA GLU A 250 -28.89 -20.78 16.81
C GLU A 250 -29.43 -22.16 17.22
N GLU A 251 -29.88 -22.29 18.48
CA GLU A 251 -30.52 -23.52 18.94
C GLU A 251 -31.73 -23.74 18.02
N ALA A 252 -31.64 -24.75 17.16
CA ALA A 252 -32.75 -25.14 16.31
C ALA A 252 -33.98 -25.35 17.21
N PRO A 253 -35.16 -24.83 16.84
CA PRO A 253 -36.35 -25.03 17.64
C PRO A 253 -36.57 -26.53 17.79
N SER A 254 -36.63 -26.99 19.05
CA SER A 254 -36.98 -28.36 19.38
C SER A 254 -38.31 -28.69 18.71
N GLU A 255 -38.31 -29.64 17.78
CA GLU A 255 -39.53 -30.27 17.31
C GLU A 255 -40.20 -30.92 18.52
N GLU A 256 -41.21 -30.23 19.08
CA GLU A 256 -42.13 -30.84 20.02
C GLU A 256 -42.83 -31.99 19.31
N ALA A 257 -42.60 -33.19 19.85
CA ALA A 257 -43.29 -34.41 19.49
C ALA A 257 -44.81 -34.20 19.63
N GLY A 258 -45.51 -34.12 18.49
CA GLY A 258 -46.96 -34.26 18.40
C GLY A 258 -47.36 -35.73 18.49
N PHE A 259 -48.23 -36.01 19.45
CA PHE A 259 -48.94 -37.28 19.70
C PHE A 259 -49.79 -37.76 18.51
#